data_AF-A0A9Q8MUG6-F1
#
_entry.id   AF-A0A9Q8MUG6-F1
#
_cell.length_a   1.000
_cell.length_b   1.000
_cell.length_c   1.000
_cell.angle_alpha   90.00
_cell.angle_beta   90.00
_cell.angle_gamma   90.00
#
_symmetry.space_group_name_H-M   'P 1'
#
loop_
_entity.id
_entity.type
_entity.pdbx_description
1 polymer ?
#
loop_
_entity_poly.entity_id
_entity_poly.type
_entity_poly.pdbx_seq_one_letter_code
_entity_poly.pdbx_strand_id
1 'polypeptide(L)'
;MNDILEPDILIAAVNNNIDVKNAFAVLRDKISDEYDDNPLYANKVSSNAIVIAKKIINANLCETKIDFDNYKSVHNFIVKNDLYLKSDAKNELLNNFK
;
A
#
# COMPACT_ATOMS: atom_id res chain seq x y z
N MET A 1 -3.70 -21.67 4.75
CA MET A 1 -4.86 -21.57 3.83
C MET A 1 -4.41 -20.69 2.68
N ASN A 2 -4.60 -21.12 1.43
CA ASN A 2 -4.40 -20.21 0.29
C ASN A 2 -5.56 -19.23 0.31
N ASP A 3 -5.32 -18.03 0.83
CA ASP A 3 -6.30 -16.94 0.76
C ASP A 3 -6.41 -16.53 -0.71
N ILE A 4 -7.44 -17.06 -1.37
CA ILE A 4 -7.80 -16.69 -2.74
C ILE A 4 -8.13 -15.21 -2.71
N LEU A 5 -7.43 -14.42 -3.53
CA LEU A 5 -7.68 -12.99 -3.65
C LEU A 5 -9.15 -12.76 -3.99
N GLU A 6 -9.83 -11.91 -3.23
CA GLU A 6 -11.23 -11.58 -3.49
C GLU A 6 -11.38 -11.11 -4.96
N PRO A 7 -12.41 -11.60 -5.69
CA PRO A 7 -12.64 -11.24 -7.09
C PRO A 7 -12.64 -9.74 -7.35
N ASP A 8 -13.07 -8.95 -6.37
CA ASP A 8 -13.11 -7.48 -6.44
C ASP A 8 -11.73 -6.85 -6.63
N ILE A 9 -10.66 -7.44 -6.06
CA ILE A 9 -9.29 -6.94 -6.24
C ILE A 9 -8.78 -7.26 -7.65
N LEU A 10 -9.14 -8.44 -8.19
CA LEU A 10 -8.81 -8.81 -9.56
C LEU A 10 -9.55 -7.91 -10.57
N ILE A 11 -10.84 -7.64 -10.33
CA ILE A 11 -11.65 -6.72 -11.13
C ILE A 11 -11.07 -5.30 -11.06
N ALA A 12 -10.69 -4.83 -9.87
CA ALA A 12 -10.07 -3.52 -9.68
C ALA A 12 -8.71 -3.41 -10.40
N ALA A 13 -7.90 -4.48 -10.39
CA ALA A 13 -6.63 -4.54 -11.12
C ALA A 13 -6.85 -4.45 -12.64
N VAL A 14 -7.86 -5.17 -13.17
CA VAL A 14 -8.24 -5.13 -14.59
C VAL A 14 -8.77 -3.75 -15.00
N ASN A 15 -9.44 -3.03 -14.08
CA ASN A 15 -10.03 -1.72 -14.33
C ASN A 15 -9.07 -0.53 -14.12
N ASN A 16 -7.76 -0.75 -14.00
CA ASN A 16 -6.76 0.31 -13.73
C ASN A 16 -7.08 1.14 -12.47
N ASN A 17 -7.59 0.49 -11.41
CA ASN A 17 -7.91 1.18 -10.18
C ASN A 17 -6.65 1.77 -9.52
N ILE A 18 -6.70 3.07 -9.17
CA ILE A 18 -5.57 3.80 -8.59
C ILE A 18 -5.13 3.25 -7.23
N ASP A 19 -6.04 2.72 -6.42
CA ASP A 19 -5.69 2.13 -5.11
C ASP A 19 -4.93 0.81 -5.29
N VAL A 20 -5.25 0.02 -6.33
CA VAL A 20 -4.49 -1.19 -6.65
C VAL A 20 -3.09 -0.83 -7.16
N LYS A 21 -2.98 0.18 -8.01
CA LYS A 21 -1.68 0.70 -8.47
C LYS A 21 -0.84 1.17 -7.28
N ASN A 22 -1.42 1.98 -6.40
CA ASN A 22 -0.77 2.46 -5.19
C ASN A 22 -0.42 1.32 -4.21
N ALA A 23 -1.23 0.27 -4.13
CA ALA A 23 -0.93 -0.91 -3.33
C ALA A 23 0.37 -1.56 -3.81
N PHE A 24 0.54 -1.82 -5.10
CA PHE A 24 1.80 -2.36 -5.62
C PHE A 24 2.99 -1.42 -5.42
N ALA A 25 2.78 -0.11 -5.50
CA ALA A 25 3.82 0.89 -5.21
C ALA A 25 4.26 0.85 -3.73
N VAL A 26 3.31 0.65 -2.81
CA VAL A 26 3.56 0.42 -1.38
C VAL A 26 4.39 -0.86 -1.22
N LEU A 27 3.93 -1.99 -1.77
CA LEU A 27 4.61 -3.29 -1.65
C LEU A 27 6.07 -3.24 -2.12
N ARG A 28 6.33 -2.50 -3.20
CA ARG A 28 7.67 -2.36 -3.79
C ARG A 28 8.51 -1.26 -3.14
N ASP A 29 7.94 -0.48 -2.21
CA ASP A 29 8.51 0.73 -1.62
C ASP A 29 9.01 1.71 -2.71
N LYS A 30 8.15 1.94 -3.70
CA LYS A 30 8.37 2.76 -4.90
C LYS A 30 7.27 3.80 -5.10
N ILE A 31 6.66 4.27 -4.00
CA ILE A 31 5.56 5.24 -4.07
C ILE A 31 5.96 6.49 -4.85
N SER A 32 7.19 7.00 -4.64
CA SER A 32 7.71 8.16 -5.37
C SER A 32 7.83 7.96 -6.88
N ASP A 33 8.10 6.72 -7.33
CA ASP A 33 8.31 6.40 -8.75
C ASP A 33 7.01 6.46 -9.57
N GLU A 34 5.86 6.44 -8.89
CA GLU A 34 4.53 6.46 -9.51
C GLU A 34 3.92 7.86 -9.63
N TYR A 35 4.65 8.92 -9.20
CA TYR A 35 4.19 10.30 -9.23
C TYR A 35 5.01 11.16 -10.19
N ASP A 36 4.33 11.70 -11.21
CA ASP A 36 4.98 12.21 -12.40
C ASP A 36 5.51 13.65 -12.36
N ASP A 37 5.14 14.56 -11.44
CA ASP A 37 5.80 15.90 -11.47
C ASP A 37 5.56 16.85 -10.27
N ASN A 38 4.66 16.55 -9.33
CA ASN A 38 4.52 17.42 -8.14
C ASN A 38 3.86 16.71 -6.94
N PRO A 39 4.59 16.45 -5.84
CA PRO A 39 4.06 15.76 -4.66
C PRO A 39 2.95 16.54 -3.92
N LEU A 40 2.77 17.84 -4.19
CA LEU A 40 1.71 18.66 -3.60
C LEU A 40 0.33 18.45 -4.28
N TYR A 41 0.31 18.03 -5.54
CA TYR A 41 -0.90 17.75 -6.32
C TYR A 41 -1.14 16.25 -6.52
N ALA A 42 -0.24 15.42 -5.98
CA ALA A 42 -0.29 13.98 -6.05
C ALA A 42 -1.50 13.42 -5.28
N ASN A 43 -2.23 12.50 -5.92
CA ASN A 43 -3.31 11.75 -5.28
C ASN A 43 -2.70 10.74 -4.30
N LYS A 44 -2.50 11.18 -3.05
CA LYS A 44 -1.81 10.44 -1.99
C LYS A 44 -2.43 9.07 -1.73
N VAL A 45 -1.59 8.12 -1.31
CA VAL A 45 -1.99 6.75 -0.96
C VAL A 45 -3.05 6.79 0.14
N SER A 46 -4.18 6.12 -0.12
CA SER A 46 -5.34 6.01 0.76
C SER A 46 -5.20 4.83 1.73
N SER A 47 -6.01 4.80 2.79
CA SER A 47 -6.16 3.60 3.64
C SER A 47 -6.57 2.36 2.84
N ASN A 48 -7.45 2.51 1.85
CA ASN A 48 -7.90 1.41 1.00
C ASN A 48 -6.73 0.75 0.22
N ALA A 49 -5.82 1.54 -0.33
CA ALA A 49 -4.62 1.02 -0.99
C ALA A 49 -3.74 0.19 -0.03
N ILE A 50 -3.65 0.58 1.25
CA ILE A 50 -2.92 -0.20 2.27
C ILE A 50 -3.63 -1.52 2.58
N VAL A 51 -4.96 -1.50 2.70
CA VAL A 51 -5.76 -2.73 2.90
C VAL A 51 -5.55 -3.71 1.74
N ILE A 52 -5.59 -3.21 0.51
CA ILE A 52 -5.33 -4.03 -0.69
C ILE A 52 -3.90 -4.59 -0.67
N ALA A 53 -2.89 -3.78 -0.33
CA ALA A 53 -1.51 -4.22 -0.23
C ALA A 53 -1.33 -5.38 0.78
N LYS A 54 -1.92 -5.25 1.98
CA LYS A 54 -1.92 -6.32 2.99
C LYS A 54 -2.58 -7.60 2.47
N LYS A 55 -3.74 -7.48 1.81
CA LYS A 55 -4.43 -8.64 1.21
C LYS A 55 -3.57 -9.34 0.15
N ILE A 56 -2.86 -8.59 -0.69
CA ILE A 56 -1.97 -9.14 -1.73
C ILE A 56 -0.79 -9.91 -1.14
N ILE A 57 -0.16 -9.39 -0.08
CA ILE A 57 0.94 -10.10 0.61
C ILE A 57 0.43 -11.36 1.30
N ASN A 58 -0.69 -11.28 2.02
CA ASN A 58 -1.25 -12.42 2.73
C ASN A 58 -1.61 -13.57 1.77
N ALA A 59 -2.01 -13.23 0.54
CA ALA A 59 -2.25 -14.17 -0.54
C ALA A 59 -0.96 -14.68 -1.25
N ASN A 60 0.23 -14.25 -0.82
CA ASN A 60 1.53 -14.55 -1.43
C ASN A 60 1.62 -14.22 -2.93
N LEU A 61 0.93 -13.17 -3.38
CA LEU A 61 0.89 -12.79 -4.80
C LEU A 61 1.99 -11.82 -5.22
N CYS A 62 2.66 -11.20 -4.24
CA CYS A 62 3.72 -10.24 -4.50
C CYS A 62 4.74 -10.25 -3.36
N GLU A 63 6.02 -10.22 -3.72
CA GLU A 63 7.07 -9.94 -2.75
C GLU A 63 6.99 -8.49 -2.26
N THR A 64 7.20 -8.30 -0.97
CA THR A 64 7.15 -6.99 -0.32
C THR A 64 8.52 -6.59 0.22
N LYS A 65 8.85 -5.31 0.10
CA LYS A 65 10.01 -4.70 0.79
C LYS A 65 9.68 -4.25 2.21
N ILE A 66 8.39 -4.23 2.56
CA ILE A 66 7.89 -3.83 3.86
C ILE A 66 7.43 -5.07 4.58
N ASP A 67 8.01 -5.30 5.75
CA ASP A 67 7.46 -6.22 6.75
C ASP A 67 6.36 -5.47 7.52
N PHE A 68 5.10 -5.88 7.32
CA PHE A 68 3.92 -5.26 7.94
C PHE A 68 3.70 -5.69 9.40
N ASP A 69 4.38 -6.75 9.85
CA ASP A 69 4.31 -7.26 11.22
C ASP A 69 5.45 -6.70 12.10
N ASN A 70 6.36 -5.93 11.50
CA ASN A 70 7.45 -5.27 12.19
C ASN A 70 7.23 -3.76 12.31
N TYR A 71 7.01 -3.29 13.54
CA TYR A 71 6.76 -1.86 13.81
C TYR A 71 7.86 -0.95 13.26
N LYS A 72 9.14 -1.34 13.41
CA LYS A 72 10.28 -0.53 12.93
C LYS A 72 10.29 -0.43 11.41
N SER A 73 10.01 -1.53 10.71
CA SER A 73 9.85 -1.57 9.26
C SER A 73 8.74 -0.62 8.80
N VAL A 74 7.55 -0.76 9.40
CA VAL A 74 6.38 0.09 9.08
C VAL A 74 6.64 1.56 9.40
N HIS A 75 7.23 1.87 10.55
CA HIS A 75 7.54 3.24 10.94
C HIS A 75 8.56 3.87 9.99
N ASN A 76 9.64 3.17 9.65
CA ASN A 76 10.63 3.64 8.68
C ASN A 76 10.00 3.92 7.32
N PHE A 77 9.09 3.06 6.87
CA PHE A 77 8.35 3.24 5.63
C PHE A 77 7.46 4.50 5.66
N ILE A 78 6.73 4.71 6.77
CA ILE A 78 5.89 5.90 6.95
C ILE A 78 6.73 7.18 6.89
N VAL A 79 7.83 7.22 7.64
CA VAL A 79 8.73 8.40 7.68
C VAL A 79 9.30 8.70 6.30
N LYS A 80 9.75 7.66 5.58
CA LYS A 80 10.30 7.80 4.22
C LYS A 80 9.27 8.34 3.24
N ASN A 81 8.02 7.88 3.33
CA ASN A 81 6.97 8.17 2.36
C ASN A 81 5.92 9.17 2.87
N ASP A 82 6.21 9.92 3.94
CA ASP A 82 5.22 10.70 4.70
C ASP A 82 4.41 11.68 3.84
N LEU A 83 5.09 12.29 2.86
CA LEU A 83 4.50 13.24 1.91
C LEU A 83 3.46 12.60 0.98
N TYR A 84 3.60 11.31 0.70
CA TYR A 84 2.76 10.55 -0.24
C TYR A 84 1.63 9.78 0.44
N LEU A 85 1.60 9.74 1.77
CA LEU A 85 0.59 9.01 2.54
C LEU A 85 -0.48 9.97 3.08
N LYS A 86 -1.76 9.60 2.94
CA LYS A 86 -2.84 10.24 3.68
C LYS A 86 -2.80 9.84 5.16
N SER A 87 -3.39 10.64 6.04
CA SER A 87 -3.37 10.37 7.49
C SER A 87 -4.08 9.07 7.87
N ASP A 88 -5.15 8.71 7.16
CA ASP A 88 -5.86 7.43 7.31
C ASP A 88 -5.00 6.23 6.86
N ALA A 89 -4.20 6.38 5.80
CA ALA A 89 -3.25 5.34 5.38
C ALA A 89 -2.18 5.07 6.45
N LYS A 90 -1.66 6.13 7.09
CA LYS A 90 -0.71 5.99 8.22
C LYS A 90 -1.34 5.25 9.40
N ASN A 91 -2.60 5.56 9.71
CA ASN A 91 -3.35 4.87 10.75
C ASN A 91 -3.57 3.39 10.43
N GLU A 92 -3.90 3.08 9.18
CA GLU A 92 -4.10 1.70 8.72
C GLU A 92 -2.81 0.87 8.79
N LEU A 93 -1.67 1.46 8.41
CA LEU A 93 -0.34 0.84 8.54
C LEU A 93 -0.01 0.50 9.99
N LEU A 94 -0.35 1.39 10.92
CA LEU A 94 -0.06 1.23 12.35
C LEU A 94 -1.11 0.42 13.12
N ASN A 95 -2.22 0.03 12.49
CA ASN A 95 -3.36 -0.58 13.17
C ASN A 95 -3.02 -1.89 13.88
N ASN A 96 -2.06 -2.66 13.36
CA ASN A 96 -1.63 -3.94 13.92
C ASN A 96 -0.81 -3.80 15.22
N PHE A 97 -0.39 -2.59 15.60
CA PHE A 97 0.51 -2.33 16.74
C PHE A 97 -0.15 -1.54 17.88
N LYS A 98 -1.47 -1.31 17.79
CA LYS A 98 -2.23 -0.58 18.80
C LYS A 98 -2.83 -1.51 19.85
#